data_AF-A0AAD3XZ99-F1
#
_entry.id   AF-A0AAD3XZ99-F1
#
_cell.length_a   1.000
_cell.length_b   1.000
_cell.length_c   1.000
_cell.angle_alpha   90.00
_cell.angle_beta   90.00
_cell.angle_gamma   90.00
#
_symmetry.space_group_name_H-M   'P 1'
#
loop_
_entity.id
_entity.type
_entity.pdbx_description
1 polymer ?
#
loop_
_entity_poly.entity_id
_entity_poly.type
_entity_poly.pdbx_seq_one_letter_code
_entity_poly.pdbx_strand_id
1 'polypeptide(L)' 'MESRDIHIHFSAGAVPKDGPSAGIVLVTALISLFSQRTVRADAAMTREMTLSGIVLPVGGIMDKLS' A
#
# COMPACT_ATOMS: atom_id res chain seq x y z
N MET A 1 12.60 -1.52 19.47
CA MET A 1 11.24 -1.71 18.91
C MET A 1 10.85 -3.18 19.08
N GLU A 2 10.98 -3.73 20.29
CA GLU A 2 11.05 -5.19 20.50
C GLU A 2 9.77 -5.77 21.15
N SER A 3 8.66 -5.01 21.11
CA SER A 3 7.34 -5.47 21.55
C SER A 3 6.22 -4.75 20.81
N ARG A 4 6.36 -4.60 19.48
CA ARG A 4 5.29 -4.05 18.64
C ARG A 4 4.95 -5.04 17.56
N ASP A 5 3.87 -5.76 17.76
CA ASP A 5 3.24 -6.56 16.72
C ASP A 5 2.41 -5.65 15.83
N ILE A 6 2.59 -5.80 14.51
CA ILE A 6 1.84 -5.04 13.51
C ILE A 6 0.90 -6.02 12.82
N HIS A 7 -0.39 -5.87 13.08
CA HIS A 7 -1.43 -6.58 12.35
C HIS A 7 -1.88 -5.73 11.16
N ILE A 8 -1.80 -6.28 9.95
CA ILE A 8 -2.19 -5.59 8.71
C ILE A 8 -3.47 -6.24 8.19
N HIS A 9 -4.53 -5.45 8.11
CA HIS A 9 -5.78 -5.86 7.47
C HIS A 9 -5.85 -5.33 6.04
N PHE A 10 -6.17 -6.21 5.09
CA PHE A 10 -6.51 -5.82 3.73
C PHE A 10 -8.00 -6.08 3.51
N SER A 11 -8.76 -4.99 3.32
CA SER A 11 -10.18 -5.05 2.97
C SER A 11 -10.36 -5.73 1.59
N ALA A 12 -11.37 -6.60 1.46
CA ALA A 12 -11.68 -7.40 0.25
C ALA A 12 -10.55 -8.35 -0.20
N GLY A 13 -10.48 -9.52 0.45
CA GLY A 13 -9.45 -10.55 0.21
C GLY A 13 -9.65 -11.48 -1.00
N ALA A 14 -10.60 -11.21 -1.91
CA ALA A 14 -11.00 -12.15 -2.97
C ALA A 14 -11.01 -11.59 -4.40
N VAL A 15 -10.59 -10.34 -4.62
CA VAL A 15 -10.27 -9.86 -5.98
C VAL A 15 -8.82 -10.23 -6.23
N PRO A 16 -8.50 -11.04 -7.27
CA PRO A 16 -7.13 -11.31 -7.65
C PRO A 16 -6.43 -9.97 -7.90
N LYS A 17 -5.49 -9.62 -7.02
CA LYS A 17 -4.63 -8.48 -7.28
C LYS A 17 -3.62 -8.94 -8.32
N ASP A 18 -3.68 -8.35 -9.52
CA ASP A 18 -2.63 -8.49 -10.53
C ASP A 18 -1.32 -7.92 -9.97
N GLY A 19 -0.50 -8.80 -9.37
CA GLY A 19 0.82 -8.51 -8.83
C GLY A 19 0.86 -7.80 -7.46
N PRO A 20 2.06 -7.58 -6.89
CA PRO A 20 2.30 -6.93 -5.60
C PRO A 20 2.03 -5.40 -5.59
N SER A 21 1.04 -4.95 -6.37
CA SER A 21 0.71 -3.55 -6.68
C SER A 21 0.21 -2.69 -5.49
N ALA A 22 0.26 -3.22 -4.27
CA ALA A 22 -0.08 -2.54 -3.02
C ALA A 22 1.15 -2.18 -2.16
N GLY A 23 2.37 -2.33 -2.67
CA GLY A 23 3.61 -2.05 -1.93
C GLY A 23 3.66 -0.63 -1.36
N ILE A 24 3.33 0.38 -2.18
CA ILE A 24 3.30 1.77 -1.70
C ILE A 24 2.22 2.01 -0.64
N VAL A 25 1.07 1.33 -0.74
CA VAL A 25 -0.04 1.46 0.21
C VAL A 25 0.38 0.97 1.59
N LEU A 26 1.04 -0.18 1.64
CA LEU A 26 1.54 -0.75 2.89
C LEU A 26 2.58 0.17 3.55
N VAL A 27 3.54 0.65 2.77
CA VAL A 27 4.59 1.56 3.26
C VAL A 27 3.97 2.85 3.80
N THR A 28 3.04 3.47 3.07
CA THR A 28 2.35 4.69 3.52
C THR A 28 1.56 4.44 4.81
N ALA A 29 0.88 3.31 4.94
CA ALA A 29 0.15 2.94 6.17
C ALA A 29 1.09 2.81 7.37
N LEU A 30 2.25 2.16 7.20
CA LEU A 30 3.25 2.02 8.26
C LEU A 30 3.88 3.37 8.65
N ILE A 31 4.25 4.19 7.66
CA ILE A 31 4.78 5.54 7.91
C ILE A 31 3.74 6.38 8.65
N SER A 32 2.48 6.33 8.22
CA SER A 32 1.37 7.01 8.88
C SER A 32 1.22 6.56 10.34
N LEU A 33 1.21 5.25 10.59
CA LEU A 33 1.13 4.65 11.92
C LEU A 33 2.27 5.12 12.84
N PHE A 34 3.51 5.09 12.36
CA PHE A 34 4.67 5.45 13.18
C PHE A 34 4.88 6.95 13.33
N SER A 35 4.48 7.76 12.36
CA SER A 35 4.62 9.22 12.40
C SER A 35 3.41 9.94 13.01
N GLN A 36 2.32 9.22 13.30
CA GLN A 36 1.06 9.78 13.80
C GLN A 36 0.48 10.85 12.86
N ARG A 37 0.66 10.68 11.55
CA ARG A 37 0.14 11.58 10.52
C ARG A 37 -0.88 10.86 9.68
N THR A 38 -2.07 11.43 9.57
CA THR A 38 -3.15 10.87 8.76
C THR A 38 -2.81 10.93 7.27
N VAL A 39 -3.11 9.84 6.55
CA VAL A 39 -3.10 9.84 5.08
C VAL A 39 -4.29 10.65 4.58
N ARG A 40 -4.14 11.28 3.42
CA ARG A 40 -5.23 12.00 2.76
C ARG A 40 -6.36 11.04 2.38
N ALA A 41 -7.60 11.43 2.70
CA ALA A 41 -8.79 10.62 2.44
C ALA A 41 -9.22 10.61 0.96
N ASP A 42 -8.78 11.61 0.18
CA ASP A 42 -9.10 11.79 -1.24
C ASP A 42 -8.02 11.20 -2.19
N ALA A 43 -7.06 10.45 -1.65
CA ALA A 43 -5.95 9.89 -2.41
C ALA A 43 -6.10 8.38 -2.62
N ALA A 44 -6.09 7.94 -3.88
CA ALA A 44 -5.95 6.53 -4.26
C ALA A 44 -4.49 6.24 -4.66
N MET A 45 -3.98 5.05 -4.31
CA MET A 45 -2.58 4.67 -4.56
C MET A 45 -2.50 3.23 -5.09
N THR A 46 -1.71 3.02 -6.15
CA THR A 46 -1.39 1.69 -6.69
C THR A 46 0.01 1.72 -7.30
N ARG A 47 0.97 1.04 -6.64
CA ARG A 47 2.33 0.82 -7.13
C ARG A 47 3.01 -0.32 -6.37
N GLU A 48 3.94 -0.98 -7.05
CA GLU A 48 4.93 -1.87 -6.45
C GLU A 48 6.09 -1.05 -5.89
N MET A 49 6.74 -1.57 -4.84
CA MET A 49 7.92 -0.94 -4.24
C MET A 49 8.97 -1.99 -3.91
N THR A 50 10.22 -1.73 -4.27
CA THR A 50 11.36 -2.60 -3.94
C THR A 50 11.82 -2.36 -2.50
N LEU A 51 12.60 -3.29 -1.93
CA LEU A 51 13.22 -3.10 -0.62
C LEU A 51 14.16 -1.89 -0.56
N SER A 52 14.79 -1.54 -1.69
CA SER A 52 15.62 -0.34 -1.83
C SER A 52 14.80 0.96 -1.95
N GLY A 53 13.48 0.87 -1.89
CA GLY A 53 12.56 2.01 -1.94
C GLY A 53 12.24 2.52 -3.35
N ILE A 54 12.52 1.74 -4.39
CA ILE A 54 12.22 2.13 -5.77
C ILE A 54 10.75 1.82 -6.06
N VAL A 55 10.02 2.80 -6.59
CA VAL A 55 8.62 2.66 -6.99
C VAL A 55 8.54 2.18 -8.43
N LEU A 56 7.89 1.04 -8.66
CA LEU A 56 7.79 0.41 -9.96
C LEU A 56 6.41 0.64 -10.61
N PRO A 57 6.34 0.67 -11.96
CA PRO A 57 5.07 0.73 -12.66
C PRO A 57 4.22 -0.53 -12.43
N VAL A 58 2.90 -0.35 -12.48
CA VAL A 58 1.91 -1.44 -12.35
C VAL A 58 1.00 -1.45 -13.57
N GLY A 59 0.59 -2.65 -13.99
CA GLY A 59 -0.41 -2.84 -15.03
C GLY A 59 -1.84 -2.56 -14.54
N GLY A 60 -2.79 -2.60 -15.48
CA GLY A 60 -4.23 -2.48 -15.20
C GLY A 60 -4.62 -1.12 -14.60
N ILE A 61 -3.96 -0.03 -15.00
CA ILE A 61 -4.25 1.31 -14.44
C ILE A 61 -5.66 1.76 -14.81
N MET A 62 -6.15 1.41 -16.01
CA MET A 62 -7.50 1.79 -16.44
C MET A 62 -8.56 1.12 -15.56
N ASP A 63 -8.42 -0.16 -15.25
CA ASP A 63 -9.31 -0.92 -14.36
C ASP A 63 -9.27 -0.44 -12.88
N LYS A 64 -8.27 0.40 -12.55
CA LYS A 64 -8.07 0.99 -11.21
C LYS A 64 -8.51 2.45 -11.14
N LEU A 65 -8.67 3.10 -12.29
CA LEU A 65 -9.19 4.47 -12.41
C LEU A 65 -10.72 4.49 -12.58
N SER A 66 -11.29 3.37 -13.03
CA SER A 66 -12.72 3.15 -13.20
C SER A 66 -13.50 3.20 -11.88
#